data_AF-F0G2K6-F1
#
_entry.id   AF-F0G2K6-F1
#
_cell.length_a   1.000
_cell.length_b   1.000
_cell.length_c   1.000
_cell.angle_alpha   90.00
_cell.angle_beta   90.00
_cell.angle_gamma   90.00
#
_symmetry.space_group_name_H-M   'P 1'
#
loop_
_entity.id
_entity.type
_entity.pdbx_description
1 polymer ?
#
loop_
_entity_poly.entity_id
_entity_poly.type
_entity_poly.pdbx_seq_one_letter_code
_entity_poly.pdbx_strand_id
1 'polypeptide(L)'
;ATSDYDREKLQERVAKLAGGVAVIKVGAATEVEMKEKKARVEDALHATRAAVEEGIVPGGGVALIRARTAIAALTGANADQNAGIKIVLRAMEEPLRQIVTNGGEEASVVVAAVAAGKGNYGYNAATGEYVDMVEAGVVDPTKVTRTALQNAASVAGLLLTTDAAVAELPKEDAPMPGGMPGGMGGMGMDM
;
A
#
# COMPACT_ATOMS: atom_id res chain seq x y z
N ALA A 1 11.52 -26.52 2.98
CA ALA A 1 11.48 -25.60 1.82
C ALA A 1 11.75 -24.20 2.34
N THR A 2 12.94 -23.67 2.10
CA THR A 2 13.47 -22.48 2.78
C THR A 2 13.29 -21.18 1.99
N SER A 3 12.81 -21.23 0.74
CA SER A 3 12.53 -20.06 -0.10
C SER A 3 11.02 -19.90 -0.37
N ASP A 4 10.55 -18.65 -0.50
CA ASP A 4 9.17 -18.34 -0.88
C ASP A 4 8.85 -18.84 -2.29
N TYR A 5 9.82 -18.81 -3.21
CA TYR A 5 9.69 -19.39 -4.55
C TYR A 5 9.41 -20.90 -4.48
N ASP A 6 10.13 -21.63 -3.62
CA ASP A 6 9.92 -23.08 -3.47
C ASP A 6 8.57 -23.37 -2.83
N ARG A 7 8.15 -22.57 -1.84
CA ARG A 7 6.84 -22.70 -1.20
C ARG A 7 5.72 -22.48 -2.20
N GLU A 8 5.81 -21.43 -3.02
CA GLU A 8 4.84 -21.12 -4.06
C GLU A 8 4.79 -22.23 -5.13
N LYS A 9 5.95 -22.72 -5.60
CA LYS A 9 6.01 -23.83 -6.56
C LYS A 9 5.50 -25.15 -6.00
N LEU A 10 5.72 -25.43 -4.72
CA LEU A 10 5.18 -26.63 -4.07
C LEU A 10 3.66 -26.54 -3.92
N GLN A 11 3.13 -25.38 -3.52
CA GLN A 11 1.68 -25.15 -3.48
C GLN A 11 1.05 -25.24 -4.87
N GLU A 12 1.70 -24.69 -5.90
CA GLU A 12 1.26 -24.81 -7.29
C GLU A 12 1.19 -26.29 -7.74
N ARG A 13 2.21 -27.08 -7.40
CA ARG A 13 2.26 -28.52 -7.73
C ARG A 13 1.19 -29.33 -6.98
N VAL A 14 1.03 -29.09 -5.68
CA VAL A 14 -0.01 -29.73 -4.86
C VAL A 14 -1.40 -29.40 -5.40
N ALA A 15 -1.66 -28.13 -5.74
CA ALA A 15 -2.92 -27.71 -6.31
C ALA A 15 -3.19 -28.35 -7.69
N LYS A 16 -2.17 -28.50 -8.55
CA LYS A 16 -2.30 -29.19 -9.84
C LYS A 16 -2.64 -30.67 -9.68
N LEU A 17 -2.07 -31.34 -8.68
CA LEU A 17 -2.35 -32.75 -8.37
C LEU A 17 -3.76 -32.95 -7.78
N ALA A 18 -4.23 -31.99 -6.98
CA ALA A 18 -5.57 -32.00 -6.40
C ALA A 18 -6.67 -31.47 -7.35
N GLY A 19 -6.32 -31.05 -8.57
CA GLY A 19 -7.27 -30.45 -9.53
C GLY A 19 -7.75 -29.03 -9.16
N GLY A 20 -7.07 -28.36 -8.23
CA GLY A 20 -7.52 -27.11 -7.58
C GLY A 20 -6.87 -25.83 -8.10
N VAL A 21 -6.38 -25.77 -9.34
CA VAL A 21 -5.80 -24.53 -9.90
C VAL A 21 -6.80 -23.83 -10.80
N ALA A 22 -7.28 -22.67 -10.35
CA ALA A 22 -8.03 -21.73 -11.18
C ALA A 22 -7.06 -20.76 -11.88
N VAL A 23 -7.23 -20.57 -13.19
CA VAL A 23 -6.45 -19.60 -13.99
C VAL A 23 -7.37 -18.46 -14.42
N ILE A 24 -7.04 -17.24 -14.02
CA ILE A 24 -7.78 -16.03 -14.42
C ILE A 24 -7.05 -15.41 -15.62
N LYS A 25 -7.71 -15.40 -16.78
CA LYS A 25 -7.18 -14.78 -18.00
C LYS A 25 -7.73 -13.35 -18.12
N VAL A 26 -6.84 -12.36 -18.13
CA VAL A 26 -7.20 -10.93 -18.25
C VAL A 26 -6.80 -10.45 -19.65
N GLY A 27 -7.73 -9.76 -20.33
CA GLY A 27 -7.51 -9.18 -21.65
C GLY A 27 -7.95 -7.71 -21.72
N ALA A 28 -7.37 -6.96 -22.64
CA ALA A 28 -7.75 -5.58 -22.95
C ALA A 28 -7.44 -5.24 -24.42
N ALA A 29 -7.87 -4.06 -24.88
CA ALA A 29 -7.69 -3.62 -26.25
C ALA A 29 -6.24 -3.18 -26.54
N THR A 30 -5.53 -2.66 -25.53
CA THR A 30 -4.11 -2.29 -25.62
C THR A 30 -3.29 -2.98 -24.54
N GLU A 31 -1.97 -3.10 -24.76
CA GLU A 31 -1.07 -3.70 -23.76
C GLU A 31 -1.03 -2.92 -22.45
N VAL A 32 -1.14 -1.59 -22.52
CA VAL A 32 -1.11 -0.71 -21.34
C VAL A 32 -2.34 -0.96 -20.46
N GLU A 33 -3.53 -1.01 -21.07
CA GLU A 33 -4.76 -1.36 -20.36
C GLU A 33 -4.75 -2.79 -19.84
N MET A 34 -4.14 -3.73 -20.57
CA MET A 34 -4.04 -5.13 -20.13
C MET A 34 -3.19 -5.23 -18.87
N LYS A 35 -2.06 -4.50 -18.81
CA LYS A 35 -1.19 -4.45 -17.62
C LYS A 35 -1.92 -3.83 -16.43
N GLU A 36 -2.65 -2.74 -16.63
CA GLU A 36 -3.42 -2.08 -15.56
C GLU A 36 -4.54 -2.99 -15.03
N LYS A 37 -5.36 -3.57 -15.92
CA LYS A 37 -6.42 -4.51 -15.53
C LYS A 37 -5.86 -5.74 -14.84
N LYS A 38 -4.72 -6.27 -15.31
CA LYS A 38 -4.06 -7.41 -14.70
C LYS A 38 -3.66 -7.09 -13.26
N ALA A 39 -2.98 -5.96 -13.03
CA ALA A 39 -2.58 -5.52 -11.70
C ALA A 39 -3.81 -5.37 -10.78
N ARG A 40 -4.89 -4.75 -11.27
CA ARG A 40 -6.15 -4.60 -10.51
C ARG A 40 -6.79 -5.93 -10.12
N VAL A 41 -6.73 -6.93 -11.01
CA VAL A 41 -7.24 -8.29 -10.73
C VAL A 41 -6.35 -9.01 -9.72
N GLU A 42 -5.03 -8.86 -9.81
CA GLU A 42 -4.09 -9.41 -8.83
C GLU A 42 -4.34 -8.79 -7.44
N ASP A 43 -4.50 -7.47 -7.35
CA ASP A 43 -4.84 -6.77 -6.11
C ASP A 43 -6.16 -7.27 -5.50
N ALA A 44 -7.20 -7.43 -6.32
CA ALA A 44 -8.49 -7.97 -5.87
C ALA A 44 -8.37 -9.43 -5.37
N LEU A 45 -7.56 -10.26 -6.03
CA LEU A 45 -7.29 -11.63 -5.59
C LEU A 45 -6.57 -11.66 -4.24
N HIS A 46 -5.58 -10.79 -4.04
CA HIS A 46 -4.85 -10.71 -2.77
C HIS A 46 -5.72 -10.15 -1.65
N ALA A 47 -6.55 -9.13 -1.93
CA ALA A 47 -7.48 -8.56 -0.96
C ALA A 47 -8.53 -9.58 -0.51
N THR A 48 -9.12 -10.34 -1.43
CA THR A 48 -10.09 -11.39 -1.10
C THR A 48 -9.48 -12.51 -0.28
N ARG A 49 -8.25 -12.95 -0.59
CA ARG A 49 -7.52 -13.92 0.24
C ARG A 49 -7.28 -13.38 1.65
N ALA A 50 -6.81 -12.14 1.77
CA ALA A 50 -6.59 -11.49 3.06
C ALA A 50 -7.88 -11.34 3.89
N ALA A 51 -9.01 -11.06 3.23
CA ALA A 51 -10.31 -10.96 3.86
C ALA A 51 -10.81 -12.32 4.38
N VAL A 52 -10.51 -13.41 3.67
CA VAL A 52 -10.84 -14.77 4.14
C VAL A 52 -10.01 -15.16 5.37
N GLU A 53 -8.77 -14.70 5.46
CA GLU A 53 -7.87 -15.03 6.58
C GLU A 53 -8.19 -14.29 7.88
N GLU A 54 -8.38 -12.96 7.83
CA GLU A 54 -8.54 -12.11 9.03
C GLU A 54 -9.88 -11.34 9.07
N GLY A 55 -10.80 -11.62 8.14
CA GLY A 55 -12.08 -10.94 8.05
C GLY A 55 -12.01 -9.55 7.40
N ILE A 56 -13.12 -8.82 7.52
CA ILE A 56 -13.32 -7.48 6.93
C ILE A 56 -13.66 -6.46 8.01
N VAL A 57 -13.36 -5.19 7.71
CA VAL A 57 -13.69 -4.01 8.50
C VAL A 57 -14.31 -2.92 7.61
N PRO A 58 -15.04 -1.94 8.17
CA PRO A 58 -15.54 -0.82 7.39
C PRO A 58 -14.37 -0.04 6.75
N GLY A 59 -14.43 0.11 5.43
CA GLY A 59 -13.35 0.70 4.64
C GLY A 59 -13.33 2.22 4.70
N GLY A 60 -12.62 2.85 3.75
CA GLY A 60 -12.58 4.31 3.61
C GLY A 60 -11.91 5.02 4.80
N GLY A 61 -11.03 4.34 5.52
CA GLY A 61 -10.36 4.87 6.72
C GLY A 61 -11.21 4.85 7.99
N VAL A 62 -12.48 4.42 7.94
CA VAL A 62 -13.38 4.37 9.10
C VAL A 62 -12.84 3.44 10.19
N ALA A 63 -12.31 2.26 9.82
CA ALA A 63 -11.70 1.33 10.78
C ALA A 63 -10.60 1.99 11.63
N LEU A 64 -9.75 2.83 11.04
CA LEU A 64 -8.69 3.55 11.76
C LEU A 64 -9.27 4.64 12.66
N ILE A 65 -10.29 5.37 12.23
CA ILE A 65 -11.00 6.34 13.09
C ILE A 65 -11.63 5.66 14.30
N ARG A 66 -12.24 4.49 14.11
CA ARG A 66 -12.82 3.69 15.21
C ARG A 66 -11.76 3.22 16.18
N ALA A 67 -10.66 2.65 15.67
CA ALA A 67 -9.54 2.21 16.49
C ALA A 67 -8.94 3.37 17.30
N ARG A 68 -8.69 4.52 16.65
CA ARG A 68 -8.22 5.75 17.30
C ARG A 68 -9.14 6.18 18.44
N THR A 69 -10.45 6.19 18.22
CA THR A 69 -11.43 6.60 19.24
C THR A 69 -11.39 5.66 20.44
N ALA A 70 -11.21 4.35 20.22
CA ALA A 70 -11.12 3.36 21.29
C ALA A 70 -9.86 3.52 22.16
N ILE A 71 -8.76 4.03 21.61
CA ILE A 71 -7.49 4.23 22.32
C ILE A 71 -7.19 5.70 22.62
N ALA A 72 -8.16 6.60 22.50
CA ALA A 72 -7.95 8.04 22.67
C ALA A 72 -7.47 8.43 24.10
N ALA A 73 -7.79 7.60 25.10
CA ALA A 73 -7.38 7.79 26.49
C ALA A 73 -6.02 7.14 26.83
N LEU A 74 -5.30 6.59 25.85
CA LEU A 74 -4.02 5.94 26.07
C LEU A 74 -2.98 6.97 26.53
N THR A 75 -2.29 6.66 27.64
CA THR A 75 -1.21 7.47 28.20
C THR A 75 0.08 6.66 28.28
N GLY A 76 1.19 7.26 27.85
CA GLY A 76 2.54 6.70 27.98
C GLY A 76 3.14 6.92 29.37
N ALA A 77 4.30 6.31 29.60
CA ALA A 77 5.03 6.41 30.86
C ALA A 77 5.73 7.76 31.07
N ASN A 78 5.97 8.52 30.00
CA ASN A 78 6.64 9.81 30.03
C ASN A 78 6.09 10.78 28.97
N ALA A 79 6.58 12.02 28.98
CA ALA A 79 6.13 13.08 28.07
C ALA A 79 6.40 12.74 26.59
N ASP A 80 7.53 12.11 26.28
CA ASP A 80 7.92 11.77 24.91
C ASP A 80 7.01 10.68 24.33
N GLN A 81 6.70 9.66 25.12
CA GLN A 81 5.73 8.63 24.72
C GLN A 81 4.33 9.21 24.52
N ASN A 82 3.92 10.17 25.35
CA ASN A 82 2.65 10.88 25.16
C ASN A 82 2.64 11.71 23.87
N ALA A 83 3.76 12.33 23.49
CA ALA A 83 3.88 13.00 22.19
C ALA A 83 3.79 12.00 21.02
N GLY A 84 4.48 10.85 21.13
CA GLY A 84 4.41 9.77 20.14
C GLY A 84 2.99 9.23 19.93
N ILE A 85 2.25 8.98 21.03
CA ILE A 85 0.84 8.57 20.97
C ILE A 85 0.00 9.59 20.21
N LYS A 86 0.16 10.89 20.51
CA LYS A 86 -0.57 11.97 19.80
C LYS A 86 -0.27 11.98 18.30
N ILE A 87 0.98 11.74 17.90
CA ILE A 87 1.38 11.66 16.49
C ILE A 87 0.65 10.51 15.79
N VAL A 88 0.65 9.32 16.38
CA VAL A 88 -0.02 8.15 15.79
C VAL A 88 -1.52 8.35 15.73
N LEU A 89 -2.14 8.86 16.80
CA LEU A 89 -3.59 9.15 16.82
C LEU A 89 -4.00 10.13 15.72
N ARG A 90 -3.16 11.12 15.41
CA ARG A 90 -3.40 12.04 14.29
C ARG A 90 -3.20 11.34 12.94
N ALA A 91 -2.12 10.58 12.78
CA ALA A 91 -1.81 9.87 11.54
C ALA A 91 -2.91 8.87 11.12
N MET A 92 -3.61 8.27 12.09
CA MET A 92 -4.73 7.36 11.83
C MET A 92 -5.93 8.04 11.14
N GLU A 93 -6.07 9.37 11.21
CA GLU A 93 -7.12 10.10 10.48
C GLU A 93 -6.75 10.38 9.02
N GLU A 94 -5.46 10.42 8.70
CA GLU A 94 -4.95 10.91 7.42
C GLU A 94 -5.47 10.13 6.21
N PRO A 95 -5.68 8.78 6.25
CA PRO A 95 -6.26 8.06 5.12
C PRO A 95 -7.66 8.57 4.74
N LEU A 96 -8.54 8.80 5.72
CA LEU A 96 -9.88 9.35 5.45
C LEU A 96 -9.76 10.80 4.96
N ARG A 97 -8.89 11.62 5.55
CA ARG A 97 -8.67 13.01 5.11
C ARG A 97 -8.23 13.07 3.65
N GLN A 98 -7.30 12.21 3.26
CA GLN A 98 -6.79 12.18 1.89
C GLN A 98 -7.88 11.76 0.90
N ILE A 99 -8.69 10.76 1.25
CA ILE A 99 -9.82 10.31 0.41
C ILE A 99 -10.81 11.46 0.19
N VAL A 100 -11.22 12.15 1.26
CA VAL A 100 -12.17 13.27 1.20
C VAL A 100 -11.59 14.44 0.41
N THR A 101 -10.31 14.75 0.61
CA THR A 101 -9.61 15.82 -0.12
C THR A 101 -9.54 15.52 -1.62
N ASN A 102 -9.29 14.26 -2.01
CA ASN A 102 -9.34 13.83 -3.41
C ASN A 102 -10.75 13.95 -4.01
N GLY A 103 -11.80 13.85 -3.18
CA GLY A 103 -13.19 14.12 -3.55
C GLY A 103 -13.56 15.60 -3.61
N GLY A 104 -12.67 16.51 -3.19
CA GLY A 104 -12.90 17.96 -3.21
C GLY A 104 -13.72 18.50 -2.02
N GLU A 105 -13.97 17.70 -1.00
CA GLU A 105 -14.72 18.08 0.20
C GLU A 105 -13.81 18.49 1.37
N GLU A 106 -14.39 19.10 2.42
CA GLU A 106 -13.64 19.53 3.60
C GLU A 106 -13.42 18.32 4.54
N ALA A 107 -12.16 17.91 4.64
CA ALA A 107 -11.76 16.71 5.36
C ALA A 107 -12.03 16.75 6.87
N SER A 108 -11.95 17.91 7.52
CA SER A 108 -12.08 18.03 8.97
C SER A 108 -13.53 17.81 9.43
N VAL A 109 -14.51 18.30 8.69
CA VAL A 109 -15.95 18.13 8.91
C VAL A 109 -16.30 16.65 8.74
N VAL A 110 -15.83 16.02 7.67
CA VAL A 110 -16.10 14.59 7.43
C VAL A 110 -15.46 13.72 8.51
N VAL A 111 -14.20 13.95 8.86
CA VAL A 111 -13.54 13.18 9.93
C VAL A 111 -14.26 13.37 11.26
N ALA A 112 -14.66 14.59 11.62
CA ALA A 112 -15.40 14.85 12.85
C ALA A 112 -16.75 14.14 12.86
N ALA A 113 -17.50 14.18 11.75
CA ALA A 113 -18.79 13.51 11.62
C ALA A 113 -18.64 11.98 11.72
N VAL A 114 -17.66 11.39 11.02
CA VAL A 114 -17.38 9.96 11.10
C VAL A 114 -16.94 9.57 12.50
N ALA A 115 -16.10 10.35 13.18
CA ALA A 115 -15.64 10.09 14.55
C ALA A 115 -16.78 10.13 15.58
N ALA A 116 -17.77 11.01 15.40
CA ALA A 116 -18.96 11.08 16.24
C ALA A 116 -19.93 9.88 16.04
N GLY A 117 -19.88 9.24 14.87
CA GLY A 117 -20.63 8.04 14.57
C GLY A 117 -20.13 6.77 15.28
N LYS A 118 -20.84 5.66 15.08
CA LYS A 118 -20.54 4.36 15.70
C LYS A 118 -20.59 3.23 14.67
N GLY A 119 -19.93 2.12 14.99
CA GLY A 119 -19.92 0.92 14.14
C GLY A 119 -19.44 1.25 12.73
N ASN A 120 -20.21 0.82 11.74
CA ASN A 120 -19.88 0.94 10.32
C ASN A 120 -20.25 2.30 9.70
N TYR A 121 -20.84 3.21 10.47
CA TYR A 121 -21.17 4.54 9.98
C TYR A 121 -19.92 5.24 9.43
N GLY A 122 -19.97 5.66 8.18
CA GLY A 122 -18.85 6.26 7.48
C GLY A 122 -19.29 7.21 6.40
N TYR A 123 -18.32 7.72 5.65
CA TYR A 123 -18.55 8.61 4.53
C TYR A 123 -18.11 7.92 3.24
N ASN A 124 -19.03 7.78 2.29
CA ASN A 124 -18.78 7.20 0.99
C ASN A 124 -18.37 8.31 0.01
N ALA A 125 -17.06 8.44 -0.25
CA ALA A 125 -16.52 9.45 -1.14
C ALA A 125 -16.92 9.29 -2.62
N ALA A 126 -17.47 8.14 -3.02
CA ALA A 126 -17.97 7.96 -4.38
C ALA A 126 -19.35 8.62 -4.58
N THR A 127 -20.16 8.72 -3.52
CA THR A 127 -21.52 9.30 -3.57
C THR A 127 -21.63 10.63 -2.82
N GLY A 128 -20.69 10.95 -1.93
CA GLY A 128 -20.76 12.12 -1.07
C GLY A 128 -21.67 11.94 0.15
N GLU A 129 -22.09 10.71 0.46
CA GLU A 129 -23.11 10.43 1.47
C GLU A 129 -22.55 9.71 2.69
N TYR A 130 -23.19 9.95 3.84
CA TYR A 130 -22.92 9.20 5.07
C TYR A 130 -23.82 7.97 5.14
N VAL A 131 -23.20 6.79 5.19
CA VAL A 131 -23.89 5.50 5.07
C VAL A 131 -23.27 4.46 5.99
N ASP A 132 -23.94 3.31 6.14
CA ASP A 132 -23.27 2.11 6.63
C ASP A 132 -22.31 1.61 5.54
N MET A 133 -21.01 1.67 5.83
CA MET A 133 -19.98 1.34 4.85
C MET A 133 -20.01 -0.14 4.45
N VAL A 134 -20.43 -1.03 5.35
CA VAL A 134 -20.48 -2.46 5.06
C VAL A 134 -21.69 -2.77 4.18
N GLU A 135 -22.85 -2.19 4.48
CA GLU A 135 -24.04 -2.33 3.64
C GLU A 135 -23.84 -1.70 2.25
N ALA A 136 -23.10 -0.59 2.17
CA ALA A 136 -22.70 0.05 0.91
C ALA A 136 -21.61 -0.73 0.14
N GLY A 137 -21.06 -1.81 0.71
CA GLY A 137 -20.02 -2.63 0.09
C GLY A 137 -18.61 -2.01 0.12
N VAL A 138 -18.41 -0.94 0.88
CA VAL A 138 -17.11 -0.29 1.08
C VAL A 138 -16.41 -0.94 2.27
N VAL A 139 -15.72 -2.04 2.01
CA VAL A 139 -15.06 -2.88 3.01
C VAL A 139 -13.59 -3.07 2.70
N ASP A 140 -12.76 -3.09 3.74
CA ASP A 140 -11.33 -3.38 3.64
C ASP A 140 -11.02 -4.67 4.41
N PRO A 141 -10.08 -5.52 3.93
CA PRO A 141 -9.60 -6.65 4.71
C PRO A 141 -8.88 -6.18 5.98
N THR A 142 -9.20 -6.78 7.15
CA THR A 142 -8.59 -6.41 8.44
C THR A 142 -7.07 -6.45 8.40
N LYS A 143 -6.53 -7.49 7.77
CA LYS A 143 -5.08 -7.70 7.59
C LYS A 143 -4.41 -6.54 6.87
N VAL A 144 -5.06 -5.99 5.85
CA VAL A 144 -4.51 -4.89 5.04
C VAL A 144 -4.41 -3.63 5.88
N THR A 145 -5.49 -3.23 6.56
CA THR A 145 -5.51 -2.02 7.40
C THR A 145 -4.49 -2.11 8.54
N ARG A 146 -4.42 -3.25 9.24
CA ARG A 146 -3.48 -3.48 10.34
C ARG A 146 -2.03 -3.46 9.87
N THR A 147 -1.73 -4.21 8.81
CA THR A 147 -0.35 -4.35 8.30
C THR A 147 0.15 -3.03 7.73
N ALA A 148 -0.72 -2.25 7.05
CA ALA A 148 -0.37 -0.92 6.55
C ALA A 148 0.07 0.00 7.69
N LEU A 149 -0.71 0.08 8.78
CA LEU A 149 -0.37 0.92 9.93
C LEU A 149 0.93 0.46 10.61
N GLN A 150 1.10 -0.85 10.82
CA GLN A 150 2.29 -1.42 11.46
C GLN A 150 3.57 -1.16 10.65
N ASN A 151 3.52 -1.41 9.34
CA ASN A 151 4.67 -1.20 8.47
C ASN A 151 5.02 0.29 8.35
N ALA A 152 4.01 1.17 8.21
CA ALA A 152 4.23 2.61 8.18
C ALA A 152 4.87 3.12 9.48
N ALA A 153 4.37 2.67 10.64
CA ALA A 153 4.94 3.01 11.94
C ALA A 153 6.37 2.49 12.10
N SER A 154 6.67 1.29 11.61
CA SER A 154 8.01 0.71 11.64
C SER A 154 9.02 1.52 10.83
N VAL A 155 8.66 1.91 9.60
CA VAL A 155 9.55 2.71 8.75
C VAL A 155 9.71 4.13 9.30
N ALA A 156 8.62 4.75 9.73
CA ALA A 156 8.67 6.09 10.32
C ALA A 156 9.53 6.10 11.60
N GLY A 157 9.39 5.09 12.46
CA GLY A 157 10.20 4.93 13.66
C GLY A 157 11.69 4.84 13.34
N LEU A 158 12.06 3.99 12.37
CA LEU A 158 13.45 3.86 11.92
C LEU A 158 14.02 5.20 11.44
N LEU A 159 13.29 5.90 10.57
CA LEU A 159 13.71 7.19 10.00
C LEU A 159 13.87 8.27 11.08
N LEU A 160 12.92 8.37 12.02
CA LEU A 160 12.98 9.36 13.10
C LEU A 160 14.15 9.13 14.06
N THR A 161 14.62 7.90 14.19
CA THR A 161 15.78 7.53 15.01
C THR A 161 17.11 7.51 14.24
N THR A 162 17.11 7.85 12.95
CA THR A 162 18.32 7.84 12.13
C THR A 162 19.05 9.18 12.26
N ASP A 163 20.20 9.18 12.95
CA ASP A 163 21.01 10.39 13.15
C ASP A 163 21.85 10.79 11.92
N ALA A 164 22.23 9.82 11.09
CA ALA A 164 23.09 10.06 9.92
C ALA A 164 22.73 9.13 8.75
N ALA A 165 22.81 9.68 7.54
CA ALA A 165 22.70 8.93 6.29
C ALA A 165 24.00 9.13 5.49
N VAL A 166 24.60 8.03 5.03
CA VAL A 166 25.79 8.05 4.18
C VAL A 166 25.38 7.62 2.78
N ALA A 167 25.70 8.44 1.78
CA ALA A 167 25.40 8.18 0.38
C ALA A 167 26.68 8.24 -0.47
N GLU A 168 26.73 7.45 -1.54
CA GLU A 168 27.76 7.59 -2.56
C GLU A 168 27.58 8.90 -3.32
N LEU A 169 28.68 9.49 -3.79
CA LEU A 169 28.61 10.63 -4.69
C LEU A 169 27.92 10.21 -6.00
N PRO A 170 27.14 11.10 -6.63
CA PRO A 170 26.65 10.86 -7.98
C PRO A 170 27.82 10.48 -8.88
N LYS A 171 27.72 9.34 -9.56
CA LYS A 171 28.72 8.96 -10.56
C LYS A 171 28.63 9.98 -11.68
N GLU A 172 29.75 10.63 -11.98
CA GLU A 172 29.85 11.34 -13.25
C GLU A 172 29.84 10.27 -14.34
N ASP A 173 28.78 10.24 -15.15
CA ASP A 173 28.78 9.48 -16.38
C ASP A 173 29.87 10.09 -17.27
N ALA A 174 31.07 9.50 -17.24
CA ALA A 174 32.11 9.83 -18.18
C ALA A 174 31.51 9.63 -19.58
N PRO A 175 31.54 10.64 -20.47
CA PRO A 175 31.12 10.43 -21.83
C PRO A 175 31.95 9.28 -22.39
N MET A 176 31.30 8.15 -22.61
CA MET A 176 31.84 7.06 -23.42
C MET A 176 32.40 7.72 -24.67
N PRO A 177 33.70 7.59 -24.99
CA PRO A 177 34.27 8.18 -26.18
C PRO A 177 33.55 7.61 -27.40
N GLY A 178 32.52 8.33 -27.83
CA GLY A 178 31.75 8.06 -29.01
C GLY A 178 32.70 8.16 -30.20
N GLY A 179 32.72 7.08 -30.97
CA GLY A 179 33.44 6.87 -32.23
C GLY A 179 34.03 8.11 -32.89
N MET A 180 35.34 8.07 -33.06
CA MET A 180 36.07 8.91 -34.02
C MET A 180 35.42 8.77 -35.41
N PRO A 181 34.93 9.87 -36.02
CA PRO A 181 34.49 9.85 -37.41
C PRO A 181 35.69 9.78 -38.35
N GLY A 182 35.83 8.63 -39.02
CA GLY A 182 36.42 8.46 -40.35
C GLY A 182 37.77 9.11 -40.70
N GLY A 183 38.72 8.26 -41.11
CA GLY A 183 39.59 8.61 -42.25
C GLY A 183 41.04 8.14 -42.17
N MET A 184 41.40 7.33 -43.16
CA MET A 184 42.73 7.21 -43.79
C MET A 184 43.70 6.14 -43.28
N GLY A 185 44.06 5.24 -44.21
CA GLY A 185 45.43 4.73 -44.31
C GLY A 185 45.60 3.27 -43.92
N GLY A 186 45.51 2.39 -44.92
CA GLY A 186 45.87 0.98 -44.74
C GLY A 186 47.36 0.77 -44.47
N MET A 187 47.66 -0.31 -43.76
CA MET A 187 48.84 -1.13 -44.00
C MET A 187 48.58 -2.49 -43.35
N GLY A 188 48.51 -3.53 -44.18
CA GLY A 188 48.48 -4.90 -43.66
C GLY A 188 49.80 -5.27 -42.98
N MET A 189 49.74 -6.20 -42.05
CA MET A 189 50.63 -7.35 -42.04
C MET A 189 50.07 -8.43 -41.11
N ASP A 190 50.17 -9.65 -41.62
CA ASP A 190 50.03 -10.92 -40.93
C ASP A 190 50.96 -11.05 -39.72
N MET A 191 50.45 -11.64 -38.64
CA MET A 191 51.00 -12.83 -37.95
C MET A 191 50.02 -13.30 -36.87
#